data_AF-A0A9P1DV94-F1
#
_entry.id   AF-A0A9P1DV94-F1
#
_cell.length_a   1.000
_cell.length_b   1.000
_cell.length_c   1.000
_cell.angle_alpha   90.00
_cell.angle_beta   90.00
_cell.angle_gamma   90.00
#
_symmetry.space_group_name_H-M   'P 1'
#
loop_
_entity.id
_entity.type
_entity.pdbx_description
1 polymer ?
#
loop_
_entity_poly.entity_id
_entity_poly.type
_entity_poly.pdbx_seq_one_letter_code
_entity_poly.pdbx_strand_id
1 'polypeptide(L)'
;MLDAGLVLYLGLVVLFVWRFLSGWRLCGAWMEYANYCMLLYMLLLVLNVYAIYSFIMLAMRPEGERVFQALPPWMKPLMLGTPIAAVVTYFMAFIQTGQHVNEIRRGAGTLKHDRAVQIIALPAVFGCMAMNALTKMFESAAQYNIEDQATSLAYRGVSALAVYPSPNNMNNSTAANASQFYLAQVETCFQVGDLYEAWALYQFCKLTLEVLKNCLEKTAKEQKSEDSERKVLASGLLVAHKSLADIAYTGVIMFLVVCCAEASWSLYLLTFTNPEANWADYNTQMGKFQAAGLVTSMAAIYNLNTVEMEFHDYFESFTPLLKFLTVKILLSLAYFQKGCVYVLQTVNRSLPGLLQNVINAVPFVKELVSMGDTEFYLFYSSLILYECVLGVFFHWFAWPSDEPFYGFDVQGTEAEKTPLLDKA
;
A
#
# COMPACT_ATOMS: atom_id res chain seq x y z
N MET A 1 2.72 9.31 21.51
CA MET A 1 3.54 8.79 20.40
C MET A 1 3.37 9.68 19.18
N LEU A 2 4.37 9.73 18.30
CA LEU A 2 4.21 10.38 16.99
C LEU A 2 3.19 9.57 16.17
N ASP A 3 2.14 10.21 15.64
CA ASP A 3 1.23 9.52 14.73
C ASP A 3 1.82 9.50 13.31
N ALA A 4 2.50 8.40 12.98
CA ALA A 4 3.14 8.22 11.69
C ALA A 4 2.17 8.30 10.50
N GLY A 5 0.90 7.90 10.68
CA GLY A 5 -0.11 8.01 9.63
C GLY A 5 -0.39 9.47 9.27
N LEU A 6 -0.64 10.31 10.28
CA LEU A 6 -0.80 11.75 10.10
C LEU A 6 0.45 12.41 9.51
N VAL A 7 1.64 12.08 10.05
CA VAL A 7 2.90 12.67 9.60
C VAL A 7 3.19 12.31 8.15
N LEU A 8 2.99 11.05 7.76
CA LEU A 8 3.16 10.64 6.37
C LEU A 8 2.11 11.30 5.47
N TYR A 9 0.84 11.34 5.86
CA TYR A 9 -0.21 11.98 5.08
C TYR A 9 0.09 13.47 4.80
N LEU A 10 0.45 14.23 5.84
CA LEU A 10 0.85 15.63 5.68
C LEU A 10 2.11 15.75 4.81
N GLY A 11 3.08 14.85 5.01
CA GLY A 11 4.26 14.75 4.16
C GLY A 11 3.91 14.54 2.69
N LEU A 12 3.00 13.62 2.37
CA LEU A 12 2.53 13.36 1.01
C LEU A 12 1.82 14.58 0.40
N VAL A 13 1.00 15.29 1.17
CA VAL A 13 0.36 16.54 0.71
C VAL A 13 1.41 17.60 0.39
N VAL A 14 2.39 17.80 1.28
CA VAL A 14 3.49 18.76 1.05
C VAL A 14 4.31 18.38 -0.18
N LEU A 15 4.65 17.09 -0.34
CA LEU A 15 5.40 16.59 -1.49
C LEU A 15 4.62 16.68 -2.80
N PHE A 16 3.31 16.46 -2.75
CA PHE A 16 2.42 16.66 -3.88
C PHE A 16 2.45 18.13 -4.32
N VAL A 17 2.18 19.06 -3.41
CA VAL A 17 2.23 20.52 -3.69
C VAL A 17 3.63 20.92 -4.20
N TRP A 18 4.68 20.42 -3.56
CA TRP A 18 6.06 20.66 -3.98
C TRP A 18 6.32 20.18 -5.41
N ARG A 19 5.83 19.00 -5.80
CA ARG A 19 5.98 18.49 -7.16
C ARG A 19 5.32 19.40 -8.20
N PHE A 20 4.19 20.04 -7.88
CA PHE A 20 3.53 20.99 -8.77
C PHE A 20 4.23 22.36 -8.84
N LEU A 21 4.71 22.87 -7.71
CA LEU A 21 5.34 24.19 -7.63
C LEU A 21 6.80 24.18 -8.09
N SER A 22 7.53 23.13 -7.74
CA SER A 22 8.97 22.99 -7.90
C SER A 22 9.27 21.86 -8.89
N GLY A 23 8.90 22.06 -10.16
CA GLY A 23 9.28 21.14 -11.23
C GLY A 23 10.81 20.88 -11.21
N TRP A 24 11.24 19.76 -11.78
CA TRP A 24 12.61 19.20 -11.66
C TRP A 24 13.79 20.19 -11.88
N ARG A 25 13.57 21.39 -12.43
CA ARG A 25 14.61 22.39 -12.75
C ARG A 25 14.40 23.77 -12.16
N LEU A 26 13.34 24.01 -11.38
CA LEU A 26 12.91 25.37 -11.04
C LEU A 26 13.83 26.12 -10.05
N CYS A 27 14.78 25.45 -9.40
CA CYS A 27 15.62 26.05 -8.35
C CYS A 27 17.11 25.67 -8.40
N GLY A 28 17.66 25.51 -9.61
CA GLY A 28 19.10 25.31 -9.82
C GLY A 28 19.63 23.91 -9.46
N ALA A 29 20.92 23.67 -9.74
CA ALA A 29 21.57 22.36 -9.64
C ALA A 29 21.54 21.74 -8.23
N TRP A 30 21.39 22.55 -7.19
CA TRP A 30 21.33 22.03 -5.81
C TRP A 30 19.97 21.38 -5.50
N MET A 31 18.87 21.92 -6.04
CA MET A 31 17.52 21.37 -5.87
C MET A 31 17.24 20.15 -6.74
N GLU A 32 18.11 19.86 -7.71
CA GLU A 32 18.14 18.60 -8.46
C GLU A 32 18.47 17.39 -7.56
N TYR A 33 19.14 17.63 -6.42
CA TYR A 33 19.38 16.61 -5.40
C TYR A 33 18.27 16.54 -4.36
N ALA A 34 17.62 17.66 -4.05
CA ALA A 34 16.48 17.75 -3.12
C ALA A 34 15.13 17.53 -3.84
N ASN A 35 15.06 16.53 -4.72
CA ASN A 35 13.81 16.18 -5.38
C ASN A 35 12.78 15.59 -4.38
N TYR A 36 11.48 15.71 -4.69
CA TYR A 36 10.39 15.18 -3.87
C TYR A 36 10.55 13.68 -3.55
N CYS A 37 11.16 12.89 -4.45
CA CYS A 37 11.47 11.49 -4.18
C CYS A 37 12.48 11.33 -3.03
N MET A 38 13.56 12.12 -3.02
CA MET A 38 14.55 12.06 -1.95
C MET A 38 13.94 12.53 -0.62
N LEU A 39 13.11 13.56 -0.65
CA LEU A 39 12.38 14.02 0.52
C LEU A 39 11.41 12.95 1.06
N LEU A 40 10.71 12.23 0.16
CA LEU A 40 9.87 11.09 0.53
C LEU A 40 10.69 10.01 1.23
N TYR A 41 11.81 9.56 0.64
CA TYR A 41 12.64 8.53 1.26
C TYR A 41 13.26 8.99 2.57
N MET A 42 13.66 10.25 2.71
CA MET A 42 14.13 10.78 3.99
C MET A 42 13.03 10.76 5.06
N LEU A 43 11.80 11.13 4.70
CA LEU A 43 10.63 11.04 5.58
C LEU A 43 10.38 9.57 6.00
N LEU A 44 10.37 8.65 5.03
CA LEU A 44 10.19 7.22 5.28
C LEU A 44 11.29 6.65 6.16
N LEU A 45 12.55 7.07 5.96
CA LEU A 45 13.68 6.64 6.80
C LEU A 45 13.46 7.04 8.26
N VAL A 46 13.10 8.30 8.51
CA VAL A 46 12.85 8.80 9.87
C VAL A 46 11.72 8.04 10.54
N LEU A 47 10.59 7.88 9.83
CA LEU A 47 9.42 7.15 10.36
C LEU A 47 9.72 5.67 10.60
N ASN A 48 10.47 5.02 9.71
CA ASN A 48 10.81 3.61 9.82
C ASN A 48 11.82 3.35 10.95
N VAL A 49 12.87 4.19 11.06
CA VAL A 49 13.82 4.12 12.18
C VAL A 49 13.11 4.33 13.52
N TYR A 50 12.19 5.31 13.60
CA TYR A 50 11.39 5.54 14.81
C TYR A 50 10.53 4.33 15.17
N ALA A 51 9.84 3.73 14.21
CA ALA A 51 8.98 2.56 14.42
C ALA A 51 9.80 1.34 14.88
N ILE A 52 10.90 1.03 14.18
CA ILE A 52 11.81 -0.07 14.50
C ILE A 52 12.40 0.11 15.91
N TYR A 53 12.91 1.30 16.21
CA TYR A 53 13.46 1.60 17.53
C TYR A 53 12.40 1.42 18.63
N SER A 54 11.20 1.95 18.42
CA SER A 54 10.09 1.85 19.37
C SER A 54 9.66 0.39 19.58
N PHE A 55 9.54 -0.40 18.51
CA PHE A 55 9.22 -1.82 18.58
C PHE A 55 10.28 -2.62 19.35
N ILE A 56 11.57 -2.43 19.03
CA ILE A 56 12.67 -3.13 19.71
C ILE A 56 12.69 -2.77 21.21
N MET A 57 12.59 -1.47 21.52
CA MET A 57 12.56 -1.00 22.90
C MET A 57 11.38 -1.58 23.68
N LEU A 58 10.22 -1.73 23.05
CA LEU A 58 9.04 -2.33 23.66
C LEU A 58 9.18 -3.85 23.82
N ALA A 59 9.72 -4.54 22.81
CA ALA A 59 9.97 -5.98 22.84
C ALA A 59 10.99 -6.39 23.91
N MET A 60 11.95 -5.51 24.22
CA MET A 60 12.94 -5.73 25.28
C MET A 60 12.41 -5.47 26.70
N ARG A 61 11.23 -4.87 26.85
CA ARG A 61 10.62 -4.68 28.17
C ARG A 61 9.98 -5.97 28.68
N PRO A 62 9.85 -6.17 30.01
CA PRO A 62 9.19 -7.34 30.57
C PRO A 62 7.76 -7.57 30.04
N GLU A 63 7.02 -6.49 29.75
CA GLU A 63 5.67 -6.56 29.19
C GLU A 63 5.69 -7.06 27.74
N GLY A 64 6.63 -6.58 26.94
CA GLY A 64 6.83 -7.04 25.56
C GLY A 64 7.28 -8.49 25.49
N GLU A 65 8.15 -8.93 26.41
CA GLU A 65 8.55 -10.33 26.51
C GLU A 65 7.34 -11.24 26.75
N ARG A 66 6.41 -10.83 27.61
CA ARG A 66 5.17 -11.59 27.87
C ARG A 66 4.28 -11.66 26.63
N VAL A 67 4.10 -10.54 25.92
CA VAL A 67 3.38 -10.55 24.63
C VAL A 67 4.02 -11.58 23.72
N PHE A 68 5.35 -11.53 23.56
CA PHE A 68 6.08 -12.43 22.68
C PHE A 68 6.01 -13.90 23.12
N GLN A 69 5.99 -14.17 24.42
CA GLN A 69 5.81 -15.51 24.96
C GLN A 69 4.41 -16.05 24.67
N ALA A 70 3.40 -15.19 24.75
CA ALA A 70 1.99 -15.52 24.55
C ALA A 70 1.61 -15.73 23.07
N LEU A 71 2.41 -15.21 22.12
CA LEU A 71 2.22 -15.47 20.70
C LEU A 71 2.35 -16.96 20.33
N PRO A 72 1.62 -17.42 19.30
CA PRO A 72 1.82 -18.74 18.71
C PRO A 72 3.29 -18.94 18.28
N PRO A 73 3.89 -20.14 18.48
CA PRO A 73 5.30 -20.38 18.17
C PRO A 73 5.72 -20.05 16.73
N TRP A 74 4.83 -20.24 15.75
CA TRP A 74 5.10 -19.94 14.34
C TRP A 74 5.09 -18.44 14.03
N MET A 75 4.41 -17.63 14.83
CA MET A 75 4.31 -16.18 14.65
C MET A 75 5.54 -15.44 15.22
N LYS A 76 6.24 -16.05 16.20
CA LYS A 76 7.45 -15.50 16.81
C LYS A 76 8.57 -15.19 15.80
N PRO A 77 9.01 -16.14 14.94
CA PRO A 77 10.04 -15.84 13.95
C PRO A 77 9.56 -14.82 12.91
N LEU A 78 8.27 -14.83 12.57
CA LEU A 78 7.67 -13.84 11.66
C LEU A 78 7.79 -12.43 12.27
N MET A 79 7.37 -12.24 13.51
CA MET A 79 7.46 -10.94 14.18
C MET A 79 8.90 -10.48 14.39
N LEU A 80 9.81 -11.38 14.75
CA LEU A 80 11.22 -11.03 14.98
C LEU A 80 11.92 -10.54 13.71
N GLY A 81 11.55 -11.06 12.53
CA GLY A 81 12.15 -10.65 11.27
C GLY A 81 11.54 -9.38 10.66
N THR A 82 10.42 -8.86 11.19
CA THR A 82 9.75 -7.65 10.66
C THR A 82 10.64 -6.41 10.56
N PRO A 83 11.52 -6.07 11.54
CA PRO A 83 12.38 -4.90 11.39
C PRO A 83 13.38 -5.05 10.25
N ILE A 84 13.90 -6.26 10.05
CA ILE A 84 14.82 -6.58 8.95
C ILE A 84 14.09 -6.46 7.61
N ALA A 85 12.86 -7.01 7.51
CA ALA A 85 12.03 -6.89 6.31
C ALA A 85 11.75 -5.42 5.94
N ALA A 86 11.43 -4.58 6.93
CA ALA A 86 11.22 -3.14 6.73
C ALA A 86 12.49 -2.43 6.20
N VAL A 87 13.66 -2.77 6.74
CA VAL A 87 14.95 -2.21 6.33
C VAL A 87 15.31 -2.64 4.90
N VAL A 88 15.19 -3.93 4.60
CA VAL A 88 15.48 -4.48 3.25
C VAL A 88 14.57 -3.82 2.21
N THR A 89 13.27 -3.75 2.49
CA THR A 89 12.28 -3.10 1.61
C THR A 89 12.68 -1.65 1.31
N TYR A 90 13.00 -0.87 2.35
CA TYR A 90 13.41 0.52 2.21
C TYR A 90 14.65 0.67 1.33
N PHE A 91 15.73 -0.07 1.61
CA PHE A 91 16.98 0.10 0.90
C PHE A 91 16.90 -0.35 -0.56
N MET A 92 16.21 -1.46 -0.87
CA MET A 92 16.04 -1.91 -2.25
C MET A 92 15.26 -0.87 -3.08
N ALA A 93 14.14 -0.36 -2.55
CA ALA A 93 13.33 0.65 -3.22
C ALA A 93 14.10 1.97 -3.41
N PHE A 94 14.88 2.38 -2.40
CA PHE A 94 15.73 3.56 -2.46
C PHE A 94 16.82 3.45 -3.52
N ILE A 95 17.54 2.32 -3.59
CA ILE A 95 18.59 2.10 -4.59
C ILE A 95 18.00 2.12 -5.99
N GLN A 96 16.89 1.40 -6.21
CA GLN A 96 16.23 1.36 -7.51
C GLN A 96 15.71 2.75 -7.92
N THR A 97 15.13 3.50 -6.99
CA THR A 97 14.75 4.90 -7.23
C THR A 97 15.97 5.74 -7.64
N GLY A 98 17.10 5.57 -6.97
CA GLY A 98 18.35 6.26 -7.31
C GLY A 98 18.81 6.00 -8.75
N GLN A 99 18.63 4.78 -9.26
CA GLN A 99 18.95 4.44 -10.66
C GLN A 99 18.07 5.24 -11.63
N HIS A 100 16.74 5.26 -11.44
CA HIS A 100 15.85 6.06 -12.30
C HIS A 100 16.10 7.56 -12.18
N VAL A 101 16.38 8.07 -10.98
CA VAL A 101 16.74 9.49 -10.79
C VAL A 101 18.01 9.85 -11.56
N ASN A 102 19.00 8.95 -11.62
CA ASN A 102 20.20 9.19 -12.41
C ASN A 102 19.91 9.26 -13.92
N GLU A 103 18.98 8.47 -14.45
CA GLU A 103 18.55 8.58 -15.85
C GLU A 103 17.77 9.87 -16.14
N ILE A 104 16.94 10.31 -15.18
CA ILE A 104 16.26 11.62 -15.26
C ILE A 104 17.28 12.76 -15.38
N ARG A 105 18.38 12.70 -14.61
CA ARG A 105 19.47 13.69 -14.66
C ARG A 105 20.22 13.68 -15.99
N ARG A 106 20.34 12.52 -16.63
CA ARG A 106 20.87 12.40 -17.99
C ARG A 106 19.91 12.93 -19.05
N GLY A 107 18.68 13.29 -18.68
CA GLY A 107 17.66 13.82 -19.57
C GLY A 107 16.95 12.76 -20.41
N ALA A 108 17.02 11.49 -20.01
CA ALA A 108 16.33 10.40 -20.69
C ALA A 108 14.92 10.21 -20.09
N GLY A 109 13.88 10.29 -20.92
CA GLY A 109 12.51 9.88 -20.57
C GLY A 109 11.97 10.43 -19.25
N THR A 110 12.23 11.71 -18.93
CA THR A 110 12.06 12.27 -17.58
C THR A 110 10.71 11.94 -16.94
N LEU A 111 9.59 12.13 -17.64
CA LEU A 111 8.26 11.86 -17.06
C LEU A 111 7.99 10.36 -16.85
N LYS A 112 8.49 9.49 -17.72
CA LYS A 112 8.29 8.04 -17.60
C LYS A 112 9.07 7.48 -16.42
N HIS A 113 10.33 7.90 -16.25
CA HIS A 113 11.12 7.57 -15.07
C HIS A 113 10.51 8.14 -13.78
N ASP A 114 10.02 9.38 -13.82
CA ASP A 114 9.35 10.01 -12.68
C ASP A 114 8.12 9.21 -12.20
N ARG A 115 7.32 8.68 -13.14
CA ARG A 115 6.19 7.79 -12.83
C ARG A 115 6.65 6.45 -12.30
N ALA A 116 7.66 5.84 -12.91
CA ALA A 116 8.24 4.58 -12.44
C ALA A 116 8.73 4.69 -10.99
N VAL A 117 9.41 5.77 -10.62
CA VAL A 117 9.88 6.00 -9.24
C VAL A 117 8.73 6.02 -8.23
N GLN A 118 7.59 6.62 -8.56
CA GLN A 118 6.42 6.63 -7.69
C GLN A 118 5.82 5.24 -7.49
N ILE A 119 5.85 4.40 -8.51
CA ILE A 119 5.42 3.00 -8.44
C ILE A 119 6.42 2.20 -7.58
N ILE A 120 7.72 2.39 -7.80
CA ILE A 120 8.80 1.69 -7.10
C ILE A 120 8.81 2.00 -5.60
N ALA A 121 8.43 3.21 -5.20
CA ALA A 121 8.37 3.62 -3.80
C ALA A 121 7.21 2.98 -3.01
N LEU A 122 6.22 2.37 -3.68
CA LEU A 122 5.03 1.81 -3.05
C LEU A 122 5.33 0.79 -1.93
N PRO A 123 6.19 -0.23 -2.11
CA PRO A 123 6.50 -1.19 -1.04
C PRO A 123 7.18 -0.53 0.16
N ALA A 124 8.01 0.50 -0.04
CA ALA A 124 8.66 1.21 1.05
C ALA A 124 7.67 2.05 1.88
N VAL A 125 6.69 2.68 1.21
CA VAL A 125 5.60 3.39 1.88
C VAL A 125 4.73 2.44 2.70
N PHE A 126 4.27 1.34 2.10
CA PHE A 126 3.47 0.32 2.81
C PHE A 126 4.25 -0.34 3.93
N GLY A 127 5.51 -0.71 3.70
CA GLY A 127 6.35 -1.31 4.72
C GLY A 127 6.55 -0.36 5.92
N CYS A 128 6.72 0.93 5.68
CA CYS A 128 6.79 1.93 6.74
C CYS A 128 5.49 2.01 7.55
N MET A 129 4.33 2.03 6.88
CA MET A 129 3.02 2.06 7.55
C MET A 129 2.73 0.76 8.31
N ALA A 130 3.05 -0.40 7.74
CA ALA A 130 2.90 -1.71 8.38
C ALA A 130 3.81 -1.85 9.61
N MET A 131 5.05 -1.36 9.57
CA MET A 131 5.94 -1.36 10.75
C MET A 131 5.39 -0.46 11.87
N ASN A 132 4.82 0.69 11.52
CA ASN A 132 4.18 1.59 12.50
C ASN A 132 2.91 0.96 13.10
N ALA A 133 2.07 0.36 12.26
CA ALA A 133 0.89 -0.40 12.69
C ALA A 133 1.27 -1.54 13.65
N LEU A 134 2.27 -2.35 13.28
CA LEU A 134 2.79 -3.44 14.10
C LEU A 134 3.25 -2.92 15.47
N THR A 135 4.00 -1.82 15.50
CA THR A 135 4.52 -1.23 16.73
C THR A 135 3.39 -0.80 17.67
N LYS A 136 2.38 -0.11 17.12
CA LYS A 136 1.19 0.34 17.88
C LYS A 136 0.38 -0.85 18.43
N MET A 137 0.20 -1.90 17.64
CA MET A 137 -0.48 -3.12 18.12
C MET A 137 0.30 -3.87 19.18
N PHE A 138 1.63 -3.91 19.04
CA PHE A 138 2.48 -4.53 20.04
C PHE A 138 2.42 -3.75 21.36
N GLU A 139 2.33 -2.41 21.30
CA GLU A 139 2.11 -1.56 22.48
C GLU A 139 0.76 -1.82 23.13
N SER A 140 -0.32 -1.87 22.33
CA SER A 140 -1.65 -2.20 22.81
C SER A 140 -1.68 -3.56 23.53
N ALA A 141 -1.03 -4.58 22.95
CA ALA A 141 -0.94 -5.92 23.56
C ALA A 141 -0.11 -5.92 24.85
N ALA A 142 0.97 -5.13 24.90
CA ALA A 142 1.82 -5.02 26.08
C ALA A 142 1.08 -4.35 27.25
N GLN A 143 0.28 -3.32 26.97
CA GLN A 143 -0.52 -2.62 27.99
C GLN A 143 -1.61 -3.53 28.58
N TYR A 144 -2.31 -4.31 27.74
CA TYR A 144 -3.39 -5.19 28.21
C TYR A 144 -2.90 -6.28 29.18
N ASN A 145 -1.70 -6.83 28.94
CA ASN A 145 -1.10 -7.84 29.83
C ASN A 145 -0.74 -7.30 31.23
N ILE A 146 -0.61 -5.98 31.42
CA ILE A 146 -0.35 -5.39 32.74
C ILE A 146 -1.63 -5.45 33.59
N GLU A 147 -2.78 -5.10 33.00
CA GLU A 147 -4.08 -5.05 33.69
C GLU A 147 -4.60 -6.45 34.03
N ASP A 148 -4.45 -7.41 33.12
CA ASP A 148 -4.85 -8.80 33.40
C ASP A 148 -3.94 -9.46 34.45
N GLN A 149 -2.70 -9.02 34.63
CA GLN A 149 -1.85 -9.56 35.70
C GLN A 149 -2.25 -9.04 37.10
N ALA A 150 -2.75 -7.81 37.19
CA ALA A 150 -3.36 -7.31 38.42
C ALA A 150 -4.63 -8.09 38.80
N THR A 151 -5.32 -8.66 37.80
CA THR A 151 -6.60 -9.37 37.97
C THR A 151 -6.42 -10.90 38.10
N SER A 152 -5.51 -11.50 37.34
CA SER A 152 -5.26 -12.96 37.26
C SER A 152 -4.36 -13.52 38.36
N LEU A 153 -3.76 -12.67 39.21
CA LEU A 153 -3.28 -13.10 40.54
C LEU A 153 -4.43 -13.70 41.39
N ALA A 154 -5.70 -13.50 41.00
CA ALA A 154 -6.86 -14.16 41.59
C ALA A 154 -7.30 -15.48 40.90
N TYR A 155 -6.93 -15.75 39.64
CA TYR A 155 -7.43 -16.92 38.89
C TYR A 155 -6.41 -17.40 37.83
N ARG A 156 -5.64 -18.44 38.15
CA ARG A 156 -4.72 -19.12 37.21
C ARG A 156 -5.46 -20.20 36.42
N GLY A 157 -5.49 -20.11 35.09
CA GLY A 157 -5.83 -21.28 34.25
C GLY A 157 -6.22 -21.07 32.79
N VAL A 158 -6.36 -19.84 32.28
CA VAL A 158 -6.85 -19.59 30.90
C VAL A 158 -5.82 -18.77 30.12
N SER A 159 -5.61 -19.11 28.84
CA SER A 159 -4.70 -18.40 27.93
C SER A 159 -5.02 -16.90 27.90
N ALA A 160 -4.08 -16.09 28.39
CA ALA A 160 -4.26 -14.66 28.69
C ALA A 160 -4.63 -13.79 27.48
N LEU A 161 -4.36 -14.22 26.24
CA LEU A 161 -4.72 -13.47 25.03
C LEU A 161 -6.16 -13.72 24.54
N ALA A 162 -6.84 -14.76 25.03
CA ALA A 162 -8.20 -15.12 24.61
C ALA A 162 -9.29 -14.63 25.57
N VAL A 163 -8.95 -13.85 26.59
CA VAL A 163 -9.92 -13.32 27.56
C VAL A 163 -10.69 -12.17 26.92
N TYR A 164 -11.71 -12.53 26.14
CA TYR A 164 -12.76 -11.59 25.77
C TYR A 164 -13.45 -11.11 27.06
N PRO A 165 -13.69 -9.80 27.21
CA PRO A 165 -14.47 -9.28 28.33
C PRO A 165 -15.83 -9.97 28.34
N SER A 166 -16.12 -10.68 29.43
CA SER A 166 -17.45 -11.25 29.67
C SER A 166 -18.47 -10.10 29.65
N PRO A 167 -19.58 -10.23 28.91
CA PRO A 167 -20.55 -9.14 28.73
C PRO A 167 -21.20 -8.63 30.02
N ASN A 168 -20.97 -9.29 31.16
CA ASN A 168 -21.54 -8.91 32.46
C ASN A 168 -20.65 -8.01 33.33
N ASN A 169 -19.42 -7.67 32.92
CA ASN A 169 -18.53 -6.75 33.66
C ASN A 169 -18.33 -5.44 32.89
N MET A 170 -19.40 -4.65 32.79
CA MET A 170 -19.44 -3.35 32.08
C MET A 170 -18.58 -2.24 32.71
N ASN A 171 -17.91 -2.49 33.83
CA ASN A 171 -17.08 -1.51 34.53
C ASN A 171 -15.64 -1.43 33.95
N ASN A 172 -15.28 -2.29 32.99
CA ASN A 172 -13.98 -2.30 32.31
C ASN A 172 -13.97 -1.44 31.01
N SER A 173 -14.70 -0.32 30.98
CA SER A 173 -14.80 0.51 29.78
C SER A 173 -13.45 1.09 29.33
N THR A 174 -12.55 1.40 30.25
CA THR A 174 -11.29 2.11 29.92
C THR A 174 -10.32 1.29 29.07
N ALA A 175 -10.12 0.00 29.42
CA ALA A 175 -9.21 -0.89 28.70
C ALA A 175 -9.70 -1.20 27.28
N ALA A 176 -11.01 -1.45 27.14
CA ALA A 176 -11.64 -1.68 25.86
C ALA A 176 -11.53 -0.45 24.94
N ASN A 177 -11.75 0.75 25.50
CA ASN A 177 -11.63 2.00 24.76
C ASN A 177 -10.19 2.27 24.30
N ALA A 178 -9.19 1.96 25.13
CA ALA A 178 -7.78 2.11 24.76
C ALA A 178 -7.39 1.20 23.58
N SER A 179 -7.79 -0.08 23.62
CA SER A 179 -7.54 -1.02 22.52
C SER A 179 -8.19 -0.54 21.20
N GLN A 180 -9.42 -0.04 21.27
CA GLN A 180 -10.14 0.52 20.12
C GLN A 180 -9.41 1.74 19.52
N PHE A 181 -8.85 2.61 20.35
CA PHE A 181 -8.05 3.73 19.86
C PHE A 181 -6.79 3.28 19.12
N TYR A 182 -6.08 2.28 19.64
CA TYR A 182 -4.94 1.68 18.94
C TYR A 182 -5.34 1.04 17.60
N LEU A 183 -6.50 0.38 17.55
CA LEU A 183 -7.04 -0.16 16.29
C LEU A 183 -7.33 0.95 15.27
N ALA A 184 -7.95 2.06 15.69
CA ALA A 184 -8.18 3.22 14.83
C ALA A 184 -6.87 3.73 14.22
N GLN A 185 -5.84 3.86 15.05
CA GLN A 185 -4.53 4.34 14.63
C GLN A 185 -3.84 3.40 13.63
N VAL A 186 -4.03 2.09 13.78
CA VAL A 186 -3.50 1.06 12.89
C VAL A 186 -4.21 1.07 11.55
N GLU A 187 -5.54 1.12 11.56
CA GLU A 187 -6.34 1.24 10.33
C GLU A 187 -5.99 2.52 9.57
N THR A 188 -5.79 3.63 10.29
CA THR A 188 -5.34 4.89 9.70
C THR A 188 -3.99 4.75 8.99
N CYS A 189 -3.03 4.00 9.57
CA CYS A 189 -1.76 3.73 8.90
C CYS A 189 -1.96 2.99 7.57
N PHE A 190 -2.83 1.97 7.54
CA PHE A 190 -3.13 1.24 6.31
C PHE A 190 -3.85 2.10 5.28
N GLN A 191 -4.82 2.92 5.68
CA GLN A 191 -5.56 3.80 4.76
C GLN A 191 -4.66 4.87 4.11
N VAL A 192 -3.66 5.37 4.84
CA VAL A 192 -2.63 6.24 4.26
C VAL A 192 -1.74 5.46 3.28
N GLY A 193 -1.46 4.18 3.57
CA GLY A 193 -0.87 3.25 2.61
C GLY A 193 -1.72 3.13 1.34
N ASP A 194 -3.00 2.78 1.47
CA ASP A 194 -3.95 2.59 0.36
C ASP A 194 -4.10 3.85 -0.50
N LEU A 195 -4.01 5.04 0.09
CA LEU A 195 -3.93 6.30 -0.66
C LEU A 195 -2.69 6.36 -1.56
N TYR A 196 -1.51 6.01 -1.03
CA TYR A 196 -0.30 5.94 -1.84
C TYR A 196 -0.38 4.84 -2.89
N GLU A 197 -1.04 3.72 -2.58
CA GLU A 197 -1.32 2.65 -3.55
C GLU A 197 -2.13 3.13 -4.73
N ALA A 198 -3.26 3.78 -4.47
CA ALA A 198 -4.13 4.29 -5.50
C ALA A 198 -3.41 5.35 -6.36
N TRP A 199 -2.53 6.13 -5.74
CA TRP A 199 -1.66 7.05 -6.46
C TRP A 199 -0.65 6.34 -7.36
N ALA A 200 0.06 5.33 -6.85
CA ALA A 200 0.98 4.53 -7.63
C ALA A 200 0.27 3.82 -8.79
N LEU A 201 -0.94 3.30 -8.56
CA LEU A 201 -1.80 2.70 -9.58
C LEU A 201 -2.18 3.70 -10.67
N TYR A 202 -2.51 4.93 -10.29
CA TYR A 202 -2.75 6.03 -11.22
C TYR A 202 -1.53 6.33 -12.09
N GLN A 203 -0.33 6.39 -11.50
CA GLN A 203 0.91 6.58 -12.28
C GLN A 203 1.19 5.40 -13.20
N PHE A 204 0.95 4.17 -12.74
CA PHE A 204 1.07 2.96 -13.54
C PHE A 204 0.13 2.98 -14.74
N CYS A 205 -1.17 3.21 -14.51
CA CYS A 205 -2.18 3.31 -15.57
C CYS A 205 -1.79 4.36 -16.61
N LYS A 206 -1.37 5.55 -16.16
CA LYS A 206 -0.94 6.63 -17.04
C LYS A 206 0.29 6.25 -17.86
N LEU A 207 1.28 5.61 -17.26
CA LEU A 207 2.49 5.14 -17.94
C LEU A 207 2.15 4.07 -18.99
N THR A 208 1.39 3.06 -18.61
CA THR A 208 0.95 1.95 -19.48
C THR A 208 0.18 2.46 -20.70
N LEU A 209 -0.81 3.34 -20.50
CA LEU A 209 -1.61 3.89 -21.59
C LEU A 209 -0.81 4.80 -22.53
N GLU A 210 0.18 5.53 -22.00
CA GLU A 210 1.09 6.34 -22.81
C GLU A 210 2.03 5.48 -23.66
N VAL A 211 2.63 4.43 -23.07
CA VAL A 211 3.47 3.47 -23.82
C VAL A 211 2.66 2.81 -24.92
N LEU A 212 1.46 2.35 -24.61
CA LEU A 212 0.56 1.74 -25.59
C LEU A 212 0.22 2.69 -26.74
N LYS A 213 -0.11 3.95 -26.42
CA LYS A 213 -0.36 4.99 -27.43
C LYS A 213 0.85 5.16 -28.36
N ASN A 214 2.05 5.25 -27.79
CA ASN A 214 3.29 5.43 -28.57
C ASN A 214 3.56 4.22 -29.48
N CYS A 215 3.32 3.00 -29.00
CA CYS A 215 3.41 1.78 -29.81
C CYS A 215 2.44 1.82 -31.00
N LEU A 216 1.16 2.11 -30.73
CA LEU A 216 0.13 2.18 -31.78
C LEU A 216 0.42 3.28 -32.82
N GLU A 217 0.87 4.46 -32.38
CA GLU A 217 1.27 5.54 -33.28
C GLU A 217 2.49 5.18 -34.14
N LYS A 218 3.47 4.46 -33.57
CA LYS A 218 4.63 3.97 -34.31
C LYS A 218 4.20 2.98 -35.39
N THR A 219 3.38 1.98 -35.05
CA THR A 219 2.83 1.01 -36.00
C THR A 219 2.03 1.71 -37.11
N ALA A 220 1.21 2.70 -36.76
CA ALA A 220 0.44 3.48 -37.73
C ALA A 220 1.31 4.30 -38.69
N LYS A 221 2.49 4.76 -38.24
CA LYS A 221 3.46 5.51 -39.08
C LYS A 221 4.24 4.58 -40.00
N GLU A 222 4.73 3.45 -39.49
CA GLU A 222 5.50 2.47 -40.27
C GLU A 222 4.67 1.86 -41.40
N GLN A 223 3.35 1.71 -41.20
CA GLN A 223 2.45 1.15 -42.21
C GLN A 223 2.03 2.12 -43.32
N LYS A 224 2.44 3.41 -43.28
CA LYS A 224 2.06 4.38 -44.31
C LYS A 224 2.66 4.10 -45.69
N SER A 225 3.63 3.20 -45.83
CA SER A 225 4.38 3.06 -47.08
C SER A 225 3.80 2.07 -48.11
N GLU A 226 2.99 1.06 -47.76
CA GLU A 226 2.63 0.01 -48.75
C GLU A 226 1.20 -0.58 -48.69
N ASP A 227 0.39 -0.37 -47.64
CA ASP A 227 -0.92 -1.08 -47.53
C ASP A 227 -2.04 -0.20 -46.93
N SER A 228 -3.07 0.07 -47.74
CA SER A 228 -4.23 0.87 -47.32
C SER A 228 -5.08 0.16 -46.27
N GLU A 229 -5.12 -1.17 -46.24
CA GLU A 229 -5.95 -1.94 -45.31
C GLU A 229 -5.39 -1.87 -43.89
N ARG A 230 -4.06 -2.05 -43.76
CA ARG A 230 -3.35 -1.93 -42.48
C ARG A 230 -3.47 -0.54 -41.85
N LYS A 231 -3.47 0.51 -42.67
CA LYS A 231 -3.68 1.89 -42.19
C LYS A 231 -5.07 2.08 -41.57
N VAL A 232 -6.11 1.48 -42.15
CA VAL A 232 -7.47 1.50 -41.61
C VAL A 232 -7.52 0.77 -40.27
N LEU A 233 -6.88 -0.41 -40.19
CA LEU A 233 -6.77 -1.18 -38.95
C LEU A 233 -6.07 -0.39 -37.83
N ALA A 234 -4.90 0.19 -38.11
CA ALA A 234 -4.14 0.98 -37.14
C ALA A 234 -4.93 2.21 -36.64
N SER A 235 -5.67 2.87 -37.53
CA SER A 235 -6.55 3.99 -37.16
C SER A 235 -7.71 3.52 -36.27
N GLY A 236 -8.30 2.36 -36.58
CA GLY A 236 -9.33 1.74 -35.74
C GLY A 236 -8.81 1.41 -34.33
N LEU A 237 -7.60 0.87 -34.23
CA LEU A 237 -6.95 0.55 -32.96
C LEU A 237 -6.68 1.79 -32.11
N LEU A 238 -6.30 2.92 -32.70
CA LEU A 238 -6.14 4.19 -31.98
C LEU A 238 -7.48 4.70 -31.40
N VAL A 239 -8.60 4.51 -32.12
CA VAL A 239 -9.93 4.86 -31.61
C VAL A 239 -10.36 3.92 -30.48
N ALA A 240 -10.09 2.63 -30.61
CA ALA A 240 -10.34 1.64 -29.57
C ALA A 240 -9.50 1.94 -28.30
N HIS A 241 -8.21 2.26 -28.48
CA HIS A 241 -7.31 2.69 -27.41
C HIS A 241 -7.87 3.86 -26.62
N LYS A 242 -8.33 4.92 -27.31
CA LYS A 242 -8.90 6.08 -26.64
C LYS A 242 -10.08 5.70 -25.73
N SER A 243 -10.97 4.84 -26.24
CA SER A 243 -12.14 4.38 -25.49
C SER A 243 -11.75 3.53 -24.27
N LEU A 244 -10.78 2.62 -24.44
CA LEU A 244 -10.28 1.79 -23.35
C LEU A 244 -9.47 2.59 -22.32
N ALA A 245 -8.72 3.60 -22.76
CA ALA A 245 -8.01 4.53 -21.91
C ALA A 245 -8.98 5.30 -21.01
N ASP A 246 -10.07 5.84 -21.55
CA ASP A 246 -11.08 6.58 -20.78
C ASP A 246 -11.73 5.69 -19.70
N ILE A 247 -12.01 4.42 -20.02
CA ILE A 247 -12.56 3.44 -19.06
C ILE A 247 -11.54 3.11 -17.96
N ALA A 248 -10.29 2.81 -18.34
CA ALA A 248 -9.22 2.52 -17.40
C ALA A 248 -8.95 3.69 -16.46
N TYR A 249 -8.87 4.92 -16.98
CA TYR A 249 -8.72 6.12 -16.17
C TYR A 249 -9.89 6.31 -15.21
N THR A 250 -11.13 6.12 -15.67
CA THR A 250 -12.31 6.31 -14.82
C THR A 250 -12.26 5.39 -13.60
N GLY A 251 -11.95 4.10 -13.80
CA GLY A 251 -11.81 3.13 -12.70
C GLY A 251 -10.73 3.52 -11.68
N VAL A 252 -9.53 3.85 -12.18
CA VAL A 252 -8.38 4.19 -11.32
C VAL A 252 -8.56 5.54 -10.61
N ILE A 253 -9.17 6.54 -11.26
CA ILE A 253 -9.47 7.83 -10.63
C ILE A 253 -10.53 7.68 -9.55
N MET A 254 -11.59 6.89 -9.78
CA MET A 254 -12.58 6.61 -8.72
C MET A 254 -11.93 5.97 -7.50
N PHE A 255 -11.03 4.99 -7.71
CA PHE A 255 -10.28 4.36 -6.62
C PHE A 255 -9.42 5.38 -5.86
N LEU A 256 -8.66 6.22 -6.57
CA LEU A 256 -7.84 7.28 -5.97
C LEU A 256 -8.68 8.28 -5.15
N VAL A 257 -9.84 8.70 -5.66
CA VAL A 257 -10.73 9.62 -4.94
C VAL A 257 -11.28 8.97 -3.67
N VAL A 258 -11.67 7.70 -3.72
CA VAL A 258 -12.16 6.96 -2.55
C VAL A 258 -11.08 6.82 -1.49
N CYS A 259 -9.86 6.39 -1.83
CA CYS A 259 -8.77 6.28 -0.86
C CYS A 259 -8.35 7.63 -0.28
N CYS A 260 -8.41 8.70 -1.09
CA CYS A 260 -8.18 10.06 -0.60
C CYS A 260 -9.22 10.48 0.43
N ALA A 261 -10.50 10.26 0.13
CA ALA A 261 -11.59 10.54 1.07
C ALA A 261 -11.48 9.68 2.34
N GLU A 262 -11.17 8.38 2.19
CA GLU A 262 -11.02 7.43 3.29
C GLU A 262 -9.90 7.84 4.25
N ALA A 263 -8.68 8.06 3.75
CA ALA A 263 -7.53 8.46 4.57
C ALA A 263 -7.76 9.81 5.25
N SER A 264 -8.32 10.79 4.52
CA SER A 264 -8.61 12.12 5.06
C SER A 264 -9.68 12.07 6.15
N TRP A 265 -10.73 11.28 5.94
CA TRP A 265 -11.83 11.14 6.90
C TRP A 265 -11.40 10.40 8.16
N SER A 266 -10.63 9.33 8.01
CA SER A 266 -10.07 8.60 9.14
C SER A 266 -9.18 9.48 10.03
N LEU A 267 -8.29 10.26 9.41
CA LEU A 267 -7.46 11.23 10.14
C LEU A 267 -8.29 12.32 10.82
N TYR A 268 -9.35 12.80 10.17
CA TYR A 268 -10.30 13.73 10.78
C TYR A 268 -10.96 13.13 12.03
N LEU A 269 -11.48 11.90 11.94
CA LEU A 269 -12.10 11.24 13.07
C LEU A 269 -11.08 11.00 14.21
N LEU A 270 -9.88 10.52 13.88
CA LEU A 270 -8.81 10.27 14.85
C LEU A 270 -8.38 11.55 15.58
N THR A 271 -8.32 12.67 14.87
CA THR A 271 -7.84 13.96 15.42
C THR A 271 -8.93 14.71 16.18
N PHE A 272 -10.18 14.67 15.71
CA PHE A 272 -11.23 15.59 16.17
C PHE A 272 -12.41 14.94 16.90
N THR A 273 -12.65 13.63 16.75
CA THR A 273 -13.87 12.98 17.31
C THR A 273 -13.63 12.12 18.54
N ASN A 274 -12.40 12.06 19.05
CA ASN A 274 -11.95 11.20 20.15
C ASN A 274 -12.47 9.75 20.01
N PRO A 275 -11.77 8.88 19.24
CA PRO A 275 -12.22 7.51 18.98
C PRO A 275 -12.44 6.68 20.24
N GLU A 276 -11.74 6.99 21.35
CA GLU A 276 -11.90 6.31 22.63
C GLU A 276 -13.33 6.43 23.18
N ALA A 277 -14.03 7.53 22.88
CA ALA A 277 -15.39 7.76 23.34
C ALA A 277 -16.44 7.19 22.39
N ASN A 278 -16.15 7.13 21.08
CA ASN A 278 -17.15 6.88 20.02
C ASN A 278 -16.68 5.86 18.98
N TRP A 279 -16.05 4.76 19.38
CA TRP A 279 -15.55 3.72 18.46
C TRP A 279 -16.63 3.17 17.50
N ALA A 280 -17.86 2.98 17.99
CA ALA A 280 -18.94 2.48 17.15
C ALA A 280 -19.23 3.40 15.96
N ASP A 281 -19.14 4.72 16.15
CA ASP A 281 -19.31 5.70 15.09
C ASP A 281 -18.12 5.67 14.11
N TYR A 282 -16.88 5.66 14.63
CA TYR A 282 -15.67 5.49 13.82
C TYR A 282 -15.77 4.26 12.91
N ASN A 283 -16.03 3.09 13.50
CA ASN A 283 -16.11 1.82 12.77
C ASN A 283 -17.26 1.82 11.74
N THR A 284 -18.41 2.37 12.07
CA THR A 284 -19.56 2.46 11.16
C THR A 284 -19.26 3.36 9.97
N GLN A 285 -18.60 4.50 10.20
CA GLN A 285 -18.25 5.43 9.13
C GLN A 285 -17.14 4.86 8.23
N MET A 286 -16.09 4.30 8.82
CA MET A 286 -15.00 3.70 8.08
C MET A 286 -15.40 2.44 7.31
N GLY A 287 -16.33 1.64 7.83
CA GLY A 287 -16.87 0.48 7.12
C GLY A 287 -17.52 0.84 5.76
N LYS A 288 -18.08 2.05 5.61
CA LYS A 288 -18.61 2.53 4.33
C LYS A 288 -17.51 2.78 3.31
N PHE A 289 -16.39 3.36 3.75
CA PHE A 289 -15.23 3.60 2.89
C PHE A 289 -14.55 2.29 2.51
N GLN A 290 -14.39 1.34 3.42
CA GLN A 290 -13.82 0.02 3.12
C GLN A 290 -14.62 -0.70 2.03
N ALA A 291 -15.95 -0.66 2.09
CA ALA A 291 -16.80 -1.24 1.05
C ALA A 291 -16.65 -0.51 -0.30
N ALA A 292 -16.62 0.83 -0.29
CA ALA A 292 -16.41 1.63 -1.49
C ALA A 292 -15.01 1.42 -2.10
N GLY A 293 -13.98 1.31 -1.26
CA GLY A 293 -12.59 1.06 -1.64
C GLY A 293 -12.45 -0.31 -2.28
N LEU A 294 -13.08 -1.34 -1.72
CA LEU A 294 -13.12 -2.68 -2.31
C LEU A 294 -13.76 -2.69 -3.70
N VAL A 295 -14.91 -2.03 -3.87
CA VAL A 295 -15.61 -1.99 -5.17
C VAL A 295 -14.80 -1.21 -6.21
N THR A 296 -14.25 -0.06 -5.82
CA THR A 296 -13.48 0.78 -6.76
C THR A 296 -12.12 0.17 -7.09
N SER A 297 -11.45 -0.52 -6.17
CA SER A 297 -10.20 -1.26 -6.44
C SER A 297 -10.44 -2.42 -7.40
N MET A 298 -11.50 -3.21 -7.21
CA MET A 298 -11.90 -4.27 -8.16
C MET A 298 -12.17 -3.73 -9.55
N ALA A 299 -12.89 -2.60 -9.66
CA ALA A 299 -13.15 -1.94 -10.94
C ALA A 299 -11.85 -1.45 -11.61
N ALA A 300 -10.93 -0.87 -10.85
CA ALA A 300 -9.64 -0.43 -11.35
C ALA A 300 -8.77 -1.60 -11.86
N ILE A 301 -8.69 -2.70 -11.10
CA ILE A 301 -7.95 -3.92 -11.50
C ILE A 301 -8.58 -4.55 -12.74
N TYR A 302 -9.92 -4.68 -12.78
CA TYR A 302 -10.63 -5.23 -13.92
C TYR A 302 -10.32 -4.44 -15.19
N ASN A 303 -10.45 -3.11 -15.14
CA ASN A 303 -10.19 -2.26 -16.31
C ASN A 303 -8.74 -2.35 -16.77
N LEU A 304 -7.77 -2.38 -15.84
CA LEU A 304 -6.35 -2.56 -16.20
C LEU A 304 -6.07 -3.94 -16.80
N ASN A 305 -6.68 -4.99 -16.26
CA ASN A 305 -6.55 -6.34 -16.79
C ASN A 305 -7.17 -6.44 -18.19
N THR A 306 -8.27 -5.74 -18.48
CA THR A 306 -8.82 -5.64 -19.83
C THR A 306 -7.83 -4.98 -20.78
N VAL A 307 -7.20 -3.86 -20.39
CA VAL A 307 -6.16 -3.22 -21.22
C VAL A 307 -4.99 -4.17 -21.50
N GLU A 308 -4.55 -4.93 -20.49
CA GLU A 308 -3.47 -5.92 -20.63
C GLU A 308 -3.83 -7.03 -21.62
N MET A 309 -5.02 -7.61 -21.51
CA MET A 309 -5.46 -8.71 -22.38
C MET A 309 -5.69 -8.26 -23.82
N GLU A 310 -6.33 -7.11 -24.02
CA GLU A 310 -6.67 -6.61 -25.36
C GLU A 310 -5.44 -6.11 -26.15
N PHE A 311 -4.41 -5.63 -25.44
CA PHE A 311 -3.22 -5.05 -26.08
C PHE A 311 -1.93 -5.79 -25.78
N HIS A 312 -2.00 -7.06 -25.33
CA HIS A 312 -0.83 -7.86 -24.94
C HIS A 312 0.28 -7.83 -25.99
N ASP A 313 -0.08 -8.00 -27.26
CA ASP A 313 0.86 -8.05 -28.38
C ASP A 313 1.58 -6.71 -28.64
N TYR A 314 1.00 -5.59 -28.20
CA TYR A 314 1.59 -4.26 -28.37
C TYR A 314 2.55 -3.87 -27.24
N PHE A 315 2.66 -4.72 -26.20
CA PHE A 315 3.50 -4.49 -25.03
C PHE A 315 4.84 -5.22 -25.08
N GLU A 316 5.27 -5.82 -26.19
CA GLU A 316 6.49 -6.63 -26.24
C GLU A 316 7.74 -5.94 -25.65
N SER A 317 7.90 -4.63 -25.89
CA SER A 317 9.00 -3.82 -25.33
C SER A 317 8.80 -3.31 -23.90
N PHE A 318 7.60 -3.46 -23.34
CA PHE A 318 7.21 -2.98 -22.00
C PHE A 318 7.31 -4.09 -20.94
N THR A 319 7.61 -5.33 -21.32
CA THR A 319 7.70 -6.49 -20.41
C THR A 319 6.49 -6.58 -19.45
N PRO A 320 5.26 -6.61 -19.97
CA PRO A 320 4.04 -6.31 -19.22
C PRO A 320 3.78 -7.30 -18.10
N LEU A 321 4.07 -8.59 -18.31
CA LEU A 321 3.68 -9.66 -17.41
C LEU A 321 4.11 -9.38 -15.97
N LEU A 322 5.37 -9.00 -15.76
CA LEU A 322 5.87 -8.79 -14.40
C LEU A 322 5.34 -7.49 -13.80
N LYS A 323 5.26 -6.41 -14.58
CA LYS A 323 4.75 -5.10 -14.12
C LYS A 323 3.27 -5.16 -13.75
N PHE A 324 2.45 -5.85 -14.52
CA PHE A 324 1.03 -6.06 -14.21
C PHE A 324 0.85 -7.03 -13.04
N LEU A 325 1.67 -8.09 -12.97
CA LEU A 325 1.64 -9.03 -11.85
C LEU A 325 1.97 -8.33 -10.52
N THR A 326 2.98 -7.45 -10.48
CA THR A 326 3.34 -6.72 -9.24
C THR A 326 2.21 -5.82 -8.77
N VAL A 327 1.55 -5.11 -9.69
CA VAL A 327 0.40 -4.26 -9.36
C VAL A 327 -0.77 -5.10 -8.85
N LYS A 328 -1.10 -6.22 -9.50
CA LYS A 328 -2.16 -7.13 -9.06
C LYS A 328 -1.87 -7.74 -7.69
N ILE A 329 -0.63 -8.15 -7.45
CA ILE A 329 -0.21 -8.66 -6.14
C ILE A 329 -0.43 -7.57 -5.09
N LEU A 330 0.15 -6.39 -5.22
CA LEU A 330 0.04 -5.32 -4.22
C LEU A 330 -1.44 -4.97 -3.90
N LEU A 331 -2.27 -4.78 -4.93
CA LEU A 331 -3.71 -4.49 -4.75
C LEU A 331 -4.49 -5.65 -4.12
N SER A 332 -4.14 -6.88 -4.47
CA SER A 332 -4.77 -8.05 -3.87
C SER A 332 -4.43 -8.14 -2.38
N LEU A 333 -3.22 -7.76 -1.97
CA LEU A 333 -2.78 -7.94 -0.59
C LEU A 333 -3.51 -6.99 0.38
N ALA A 334 -3.69 -5.72 0.00
CA ALA A 334 -4.38 -4.73 0.85
C ALA A 334 -5.85 -5.10 1.14
N TYR A 335 -6.60 -5.54 0.12
CA TYR A 335 -8.04 -5.77 0.24
C TYR A 335 -8.44 -7.25 0.41
N PHE A 336 -7.75 -8.18 -0.26
CA PHE A 336 -8.15 -9.58 -0.25
C PHE A 336 -7.80 -10.27 1.06
N GLN A 337 -6.69 -9.93 1.71
CA GLN A 337 -6.27 -10.63 2.93
C GLN A 337 -7.21 -10.38 4.10
N LYS A 338 -7.50 -9.10 4.40
CA LYS A 338 -8.46 -8.72 5.44
C LYS A 338 -9.85 -9.26 5.11
N GLY A 339 -10.27 -9.14 3.84
CA GLY A 339 -11.55 -9.68 3.36
C GLY A 339 -11.67 -11.20 3.50
N CYS A 340 -10.65 -11.96 3.09
CA CYS A 340 -10.64 -13.42 3.18
C CYS A 340 -10.68 -13.92 4.61
N VAL A 341 -9.91 -13.31 5.50
CA VAL A 341 -9.92 -13.70 6.91
C VAL A 341 -11.27 -13.36 7.54
N TYR A 342 -11.84 -12.19 7.24
CA TYR A 342 -13.18 -11.83 7.68
C TYR A 342 -14.25 -12.80 7.18
N VAL A 343 -14.21 -13.17 5.89
CA VAL A 343 -15.11 -14.16 5.30
C VAL A 343 -14.93 -15.51 5.97
N LEU A 344 -13.70 -15.95 6.18
CA LEU A 344 -13.41 -17.23 6.83
C LEU A 344 -13.95 -17.28 8.27
N GLN A 345 -13.75 -16.21 9.04
CA GLN A 345 -14.30 -16.07 10.39
C GLN A 345 -15.83 -16.05 10.38
N THR A 346 -16.45 -15.34 9.42
CA THR A 346 -17.90 -15.24 9.28
C THR A 346 -18.52 -16.59 8.88
N VAL A 347 -17.91 -17.29 7.94
CA VAL A 347 -18.33 -18.64 7.50
C VAL A 347 -18.18 -19.63 8.65
N ASN A 348 -17.08 -19.57 9.42
CA ASN A 348 -16.89 -20.42 10.59
C ASN A 348 -17.99 -20.20 11.65
N ARG A 349 -18.39 -18.94 11.91
CA ARG A 349 -19.50 -18.61 12.81
C ARG A 349 -20.86 -19.06 12.27
N SER A 350 -21.05 -19.03 10.95
CA SER A 350 -22.34 -19.32 10.31
C SER A 350 -22.57 -20.81 10.03
N LEU A 351 -21.50 -21.60 9.80
CA LEU A 351 -21.57 -23.00 9.36
C LEU A 351 -20.64 -23.92 10.20
N PRO A 352 -20.91 -24.12 11.49
CA PRO A 352 -20.03 -24.83 12.42
C PRO A 352 -19.90 -26.35 12.16
N GLY A 353 -20.68 -26.95 11.26
CA GLY A 353 -20.62 -28.39 11.01
C GLY A 353 -19.60 -28.81 9.94
N LEU A 354 -19.57 -28.10 8.81
CA LEU A 354 -18.82 -28.52 7.62
C LEU A 354 -17.39 -27.98 7.63
N LEU A 355 -17.23 -26.69 7.95
CA LEU A 355 -15.90 -26.06 8.00
C LEU A 355 -15.10 -26.49 9.23
N GLN A 356 -15.75 -26.78 10.34
CA GLN A 356 -15.06 -27.09 11.59
C GLN A 356 -14.18 -28.34 11.48
N ASN A 357 -14.58 -29.34 10.68
CA ASN A 357 -13.75 -30.51 10.41
C ASN A 357 -12.47 -30.16 9.63
N VAL A 358 -12.57 -29.27 8.64
CA VAL A 358 -11.42 -28.78 7.86
C VAL A 358 -10.52 -27.90 8.71
N ILE A 359 -11.10 -26.95 9.45
CA ILE A 359 -10.38 -26.05 10.36
C ILE A 359 -9.65 -26.86 11.44
N ASN A 360 -10.31 -27.84 12.04
CA ASN A 360 -9.68 -28.70 13.05
C ASN A 360 -8.59 -29.61 12.47
N ALA A 361 -8.64 -29.92 11.18
CA ALA A 361 -7.61 -30.71 10.51
C ALA A 361 -6.32 -29.92 10.23
N VAL A 362 -6.39 -28.58 10.16
CA VAL A 362 -5.23 -27.72 9.88
C VAL A 362 -5.01 -26.77 11.06
N PRO A 363 -4.11 -27.09 12.01
CA PRO A 363 -3.90 -26.31 13.23
C PRO A 363 -3.65 -24.82 12.99
N PHE A 364 -2.88 -24.48 11.95
CA PHE A 364 -2.62 -23.10 11.55
C PHE A 364 -3.91 -22.33 11.20
N VAL A 365 -4.83 -22.94 10.45
CA VAL A 365 -6.10 -22.31 10.06
C VAL A 365 -6.99 -22.13 11.29
N LYS A 366 -7.02 -23.12 12.19
CA LYS A 366 -7.74 -23.00 13.46
C LYS A 366 -7.26 -21.82 14.29
N GLU A 367 -5.95 -21.69 14.46
CA GLU A 367 -5.36 -20.58 15.20
C GLU A 367 -5.69 -19.24 14.54
N LEU A 368 -5.48 -19.12 13.22
CA LEU A 368 -5.77 -17.90 12.45
C LEU A 368 -7.24 -17.46 12.56
N VAL A 369 -8.19 -18.39 12.49
CA VAL A 369 -9.63 -18.10 12.62
C VAL A 369 -10.03 -17.74 14.06
N SER A 370 -9.27 -18.21 15.04
CA SER A 370 -9.50 -17.93 16.47
C SER A 370 -8.82 -16.65 16.99
N MET A 371 -7.98 -16.00 16.19
CA MET A 371 -7.26 -14.79 16.60
C MET A 371 -8.22 -13.65 16.95
N GLY A 372 -7.94 -12.96 18.05
CA GLY A 372 -8.57 -11.67 18.36
C GLY A 372 -8.06 -10.57 17.42
N ASP A 373 -8.72 -9.41 17.42
CA ASP A 373 -8.37 -8.31 16.52
C ASP A 373 -6.90 -7.87 16.68
N THR A 374 -6.41 -7.75 17.92
CA THR A 374 -5.01 -7.37 18.20
C THR A 374 -4.01 -8.40 17.65
N GLU A 375 -4.25 -9.70 17.89
CA GLU A 375 -3.38 -10.77 17.37
C GLU A 375 -3.41 -10.81 15.85
N PHE A 376 -4.60 -10.65 15.27
CA PHE A 376 -4.79 -10.58 13.83
C PHE A 376 -4.01 -9.41 13.23
N TYR A 377 -4.10 -8.21 13.79
CA TYR A 377 -3.36 -7.06 13.27
C TYR A 377 -1.85 -7.16 13.48
N LEU A 378 -1.38 -7.82 14.54
CA LEU A 378 0.05 -8.15 14.69
C LEU A 378 0.52 -9.10 13.58
N PHE A 379 -0.26 -10.14 13.29
CA PHE A 379 0.04 -11.11 12.23
C PHE A 379 -0.02 -10.44 10.86
N TYR A 380 -1.10 -9.72 10.57
CA TYR A 380 -1.35 -9.02 9.32
C TYR A 380 -0.28 -8.00 9.02
N SER A 381 0.07 -7.12 9.98
CA SER A 381 1.13 -6.12 9.79
C SER A 381 2.49 -6.78 9.54
N SER A 382 2.76 -7.90 10.19
CA SER A 382 3.98 -8.67 9.95
C SER A 382 4.00 -9.26 8.55
N LEU A 383 2.88 -9.86 8.10
CA LEU A 383 2.75 -10.45 6.77
C LEU A 383 2.97 -9.42 5.65
N ILE A 384 2.32 -8.25 5.76
CA ILE A 384 2.47 -7.14 4.79
C ILE A 384 3.95 -6.72 4.66
N LEU A 385 4.72 -6.71 5.75
CA LEU A 385 6.15 -6.37 5.69
C LEU A 385 6.97 -7.34 4.83
N TYR A 386 6.71 -8.65 4.95
CA TYR A 386 7.37 -9.65 4.10
C TYR A 386 6.91 -9.56 2.65
N GLU A 387 5.65 -9.20 2.44
CA GLU A 387 5.13 -9.00 1.09
C GLU A 387 5.71 -7.76 0.43
N CYS A 388 6.00 -6.71 1.19
CA CYS A 388 6.74 -5.56 0.68
C CYS A 388 8.16 -5.95 0.25
N VAL A 389 8.81 -6.91 0.92
CA VAL A 389 10.10 -7.49 0.48
C VAL A 389 9.95 -8.23 -0.84
N LEU A 390 8.92 -9.06 -0.98
CA LEU A 390 8.65 -9.74 -2.26
C LEU A 390 8.31 -8.74 -3.38
N GLY A 391 7.51 -7.73 -3.06
CA GLY A 391 7.11 -6.67 -3.97
C GLY A 391 8.31 -5.89 -4.49
N VAL A 392 9.23 -5.47 -3.60
CA VAL A 392 10.45 -4.76 -4.03
C VAL A 392 11.39 -5.67 -4.82
N PHE A 393 11.46 -6.97 -4.49
CA PHE A 393 12.22 -7.94 -5.25
C PHE A 393 11.67 -8.08 -6.67
N PHE A 394 10.35 -8.19 -6.85
CA PHE A 394 9.76 -8.22 -8.19
C PHE A 394 9.90 -6.88 -8.91
N HIS A 395 9.77 -5.75 -8.21
CA HIS A 395 10.00 -4.43 -8.79
C HIS A 395 11.41 -4.31 -9.38
N TRP A 396 12.41 -4.89 -8.73
CA TRP A 396 13.80 -4.88 -9.22
C TRP A 396 13.94 -5.44 -10.65
N PHE A 397 13.17 -6.48 -10.99
CA PHE A 397 13.15 -7.06 -12.33
C PHE A 397 12.11 -6.42 -13.25
N ALA A 398 11.02 -5.90 -12.70
CA ALA A 398 9.93 -5.31 -13.48
C ALA A 398 10.24 -3.90 -13.97
N TRP A 399 11.07 -3.16 -13.23
CA TRP A 399 11.39 -1.76 -13.51
C TRP A 399 12.92 -1.52 -13.57
N PRO A 400 13.64 -2.11 -14.54
CA PRO A 400 15.00 -1.67 -14.86
C PRO A 400 14.99 -0.20 -15.31
N SER A 401 16.01 0.57 -14.95
CA SER A 401 16.14 1.96 -15.38
C SER A 401 16.59 2.10 -16.83
N ASP A 402 17.12 1.05 -17.45
CA ASP A 402 17.67 1.06 -18.80
C ASP A 402 16.72 0.48 -19.87
N GLU A 403 15.43 0.28 -19.54
CA GLU A 403 14.49 -0.26 -20.52
C GLU A 403 14.28 0.70 -21.71
N PRO A 404 14.21 0.16 -22.94
CA PRO A 404 14.16 0.97 -24.15
C PRO A 404 12.91 1.85 -24.24
N PHE A 405 11.81 1.47 -23.58
CA PHE A 405 10.55 2.21 -23.66
C PHE A 405 10.62 3.61 -23.03
N TYR A 406 11.57 3.84 -22.12
CA TYR A 406 11.83 5.16 -21.54
C TYR A 406 12.30 6.17 -22.61
N GLY A 407 13.05 5.70 -23.61
CA GLY A 407 13.63 6.54 -24.67
C GLY A 407 12.71 6.81 -25.87
N PHE A 408 11.55 6.17 -25.96
CA PHE A 408 10.61 6.42 -27.06
C PHE A 408 9.85 7.73 -26.86
N ASP A 409 10.52 8.85 -27.14
CA ASP A 409 9.84 10.12 -27.31
C ASP A 409 9.50 10.25 -28.80
N VAL A 410 8.19 10.37 -29.08
CA VAL A 410 7.73 10.61 -30.44
C VAL A 410 8.31 11.96 -30.87
N GLN A 411 9.32 11.94 -31.75
CA GLN A 411 9.95 13.11 -32.34
C GLN A 411 8.88 14.15 -32.71
N GLY A 412 8.77 15.20 -31.90
CA GLY A 412 7.68 16.18 -31.98
C GLY A 412 7.17 16.69 -30.64
N THR A 413 7.35 15.97 -29.53
CA THR A 413 7.05 16.49 -28.18
C THR A 413 8.22 17.27 -27.58
N GLU A 414 8.75 18.27 -28.30
CA GLU A 414 9.57 19.36 -27.71
C GLU A 414 8.84 20.03 -26.52
N ALA A 415 7.51 19.88 -26.46
CA ALA A 415 6.62 20.32 -25.39
C ALA A 415 6.87 19.69 -24.01
N GLU A 416 7.69 18.64 -23.90
CA GLU A 416 7.98 17.96 -22.62
C GLU A 416 9.18 18.56 -21.88
N LYS A 417 10.01 19.37 -22.57
CA LYS A 417 11.15 20.08 -21.96
C LYS A 417 10.79 21.46 -21.38
N THR A 418 9.58 21.95 -21.64
CA THR A 418 9.12 23.25 -21.11
C THR A 418 8.43 23.03 -19.76
N PRO A 419 8.85 23.72 -18.68
CA PRO A 419 8.17 23.65 -17.39
C PRO A 419 6.70 24.06 -17.55
N LEU A 420 5.79 23.44 -16.76
CA LEU A 420 4.35 23.70 -16.82
C LEU A 420 3.99 25.19 -16.66
N LEU A 421 4.84 25.96 -15.98
CA LEU A 421 4.69 27.41 -15.78
C LEU A 421 4.96 28.25 -17.04
N ASP A 422 5.65 27.72 -18.07
CA ASP A 422 5.83 28.44 -19.34
C ASP A 422 4.60 28.31 -20.26
N LYS A 423 3.57 27.56 -19.84
CA LYS A 423 2.31 27.35 -20.59
C LYS A 423 1.08 28.01 -19.95
N ALA A 424 1.25 28.70 -18.82
CA ALA A 424 0.21 29.49 -18.16
C ALA A 424 0.54 30.98 -18.31
#